data_AF-A0A954MSN4-F1
#
_entry.id   AF-A0A954MSN4-F1
#
_cell.length_a   1.000
_cell.length_b   1.000
_cell.length_c   1.000
_cell.angle_alpha   90.00
_cell.angle_beta   90.00
_cell.angle_gamma   90.00
#
_symmetry.space_group_name_H-M   'P 1'
#
loop_
_entity.id
_entity.type
_entity.pdbx_description
1 polymer ?
#
loop_
_entity_poly.entity_id
_entity_poly.type
_entity_poly.pdbx_seq_one_letter_code
_entity_poly.pdbx_strand_id
1 'polypeptide(L)' 'MPPKKTPPQKNPRGKKPSDLELQILHVLWQAGPSTVRDVLEKLPDQKKRAYTSVLSVMQVMQKKGFL' A
#
# COMPACT_ATOMS: atom_id res chain seq x y z
N MET A 1 -27.03 -3.53 -3.31
CA MET A 1 -26.21 -2.36 -3.69
C MET A 1 -24.77 -2.82 -3.91
N PRO A 2 -24.22 -2.82 -5.13
CA PRO A 2 -22.79 -3.08 -5.32
C PRO A 2 -21.99 -1.84 -4.89
N PRO A 3 -20.92 -1.97 -4.09
CA PRO A 3 -20.15 -0.82 -3.64
C PRO A 3 -19.42 -0.17 -4.82
N LYS A 4 -19.47 1.17 -4.84
CA LYS A 4 -19.05 2.06 -5.91
C LYS A 4 -17.58 1.83 -6.29
N LYS A 5 -17.34 1.40 -7.54
CA LYS A 5 -16.01 1.44 -8.17
C LYS A 5 -15.65 2.90 -8.47
N THR A 6 -14.89 3.54 -7.58
CA THR A 6 -14.38 4.91 -7.77
C THR A 6 -13.19 4.91 -8.76
N PRO A 7 -13.05 5.95 -9.62
CA PRO A 7 -12.15 5.96 -10.77
C PRO A 7 -10.68 6.26 -10.41
N PRO A 8 -9.70 5.89 -11.25
CA PRO A 8 -8.28 6.10 -10.94
C PRO A 8 -7.91 7.58 -11.16
N GLN A 9 -7.60 8.29 -10.07
CA GLN A 9 -7.38 9.74 -10.09
C GLN A 9 -5.88 10.08 -9.98
N LYS A 10 -5.34 10.62 -11.07
CA LYS A 10 -3.94 10.97 -11.33
C LYS A 10 -3.56 12.33 -10.71
N ASN A 11 -2.59 12.32 -9.78
CA ASN A 11 -1.69 13.41 -9.33
C ASN A 11 -2.30 14.72 -8.76
N PRO A 12 -1.57 15.47 -7.89
CA PRO A 12 -1.59 16.93 -8.12
C PRO A 12 -0.28 17.72 -8.44
N ARG A 13 0.97 17.38 -8.11
CA ARG A 13 1.50 17.40 -6.74
C ARG A 13 1.16 16.13 -5.95
N GLY A 14 1.48 15.04 -6.64
CA GLY A 14 1.03 13.64 -6.66
C GLY A 14 0.68 12.78 -5.47
N LYS A 15 0.29 13.34 -4.34
CA LYS A 15 0.07 12.65 -3.07
C LYS A 15 -1.21 11.78 -3.00
N LYS A 16 -1.48 10.94 -4.00
CA LYS A 16 -2.43 9.83 -3.81
C LYS A 16 -1.62 8.54 -3.76
N PRO A 17 -1.51 7.88 -2.59
CA PRO A 17 -0.92 6.56 -2.55
C PRO A 17 -1.71 5.65 -3.50
N SER A 18 -0.97 4.88 -4.29
CA SER A 18 -1.54 3.82 -5.12
C SER A 18 -2.30 2.83 -4.24
N ASP A 19 -3.15 2.03 -4.86
CA ASP A 19 -3.96 1.05 -4.14
C ASP A 19 -3.12 0.13 -3.23
N LEU A 20 -1.92 -0.25 -3.69
CA LEU A 20 -0.96 -1.00 -2.86
C LEU A 20 -0.39 -0.15 -1.71
N GLU A 21 0.02 1.08 -1.96
CA GLU A 21 0.53 1.97 -0.91
C GLU A 21 -0.54 2.22 0.17
N LEU A 22 -1.80 2.38 -0.22
CA LEU A 22 -2.93 2.49 0.71
C LEU A 22 -3.13 1.24 1.55
N GLN A 23 -3.05 0.07 0.94
CA GLN A 23 -3.16 -1.19 1.67
C GLN A 23 -1.99 -1.38 2.66
N ILE A 24 -0.76 -1.05 2.26
CA ILE A 24 0.41 -1.08 3.14
C ILE A 24 0.22 -0.14 4.32
N LEU A 25 -0.21 1.10 4.08
CA LEU A 25 -0.52 2.05 5.16
C LEU A 25 -1.60 1.52 6.10
N HIS A 26 -2.66 0.89 5.55
CA HIS A 26 -3.73 0.32 6.35
C HIS A 26 -3.21 -0.81 7.25
N VAL A 27 -2.39 -1.71 6.72
CA VAL A 27 -1.76 -2.78 7.50
C VAL A 27 -0.89 -2.20 8.60
N LEU A 28 -0.05 -1.22 8.30
CA LEU A 28 0.82 -0.57 9.29
C LEU A 28 0.04 0.19 10.37
N TRP A 29 -1.11 0.79 10.02
CA TRP A 29 -1.98 1.44 11.00
C TRP A 29 -2.65 0.45 11.95
N GLN A 30 -3.02 -0.74 11.45
CA GLN A 30 -3.71 -1.76 12.24
C GLN A 30 -2.74 -2.62 13.06
N ALA A 31 -1.58 -2.97 12.49
CA ALA A 31 -0.60 -3.86 13.10
C ALA A 31 0.54 -3.13 13.82
N GLY A 32 0.74 -1.84 13.56
CA GLY A 32 1.89 -1.07 14.05
C GLY A 32 3.15 -1.25 13.18
N PRO A 33 4.35 -0.99 13.74
CA PRO A 33 5.62 -1.15 13.03
C PRO A 33 5.84 -2.61 12.62
N SER A 34 5.63 -2.90 11.33
CA SER A 34 5.73 -4.23 10.76
C SER A 34 6.86 -4.35 9.74
N THR A 35 7.40 -5.56 9.60
CA THR A 35 8.38 -5.87 8.54
C THR A 35 7.69 -5.99 7.19
N VAL A 36 8.45 -5.86 6.10
CA VAL A 36 7.96 -6.06 4.72
C VAL A 36 7.26 -7.43 4.56
N ARG A 37 7.75 -8.46 5.24
CA ARG A 37 7.18 -9.80 5.21
C ARG A 37 5.82 -9.86 5.91
N ASP A 38 5.73 -9.28 7.10
CA ASP A 38 4.48 -9.19 7.86
C ASP A 38 3.43 -8.36 7.09
N VAL A 39 3.85 -7.27 6.46
CA VAL A 39 2.98 -6.48 5.57
C VAL A 39 2.51 -7.32 4.39
N LEU A 40 3.41 -8.04 3.70
CA LEU A 40 3.06 -8.91 2.58
C LEU A 40 2.03 -9.99 2.95
N GLU A 41 2.17 -10.59 4.14
CA GLU A 41 1.26 -11.63 4.62
C GLU A 41 -0.11 -11.08 5.04
N LYS A 42 -0.16 -9.82 5.50
CA LYS A 42 -1.38 -9.14 5.95
C LYS A 42 -2.08 -8.31 4.85
N LEU A 43 -1.52 -8.24 3.64
CA LEU A 43 -2.17 -7.54 2.53
C LEU A 43 -3.50 -8.25 2.18
N PRO A 44 -4.63 -7.51 2.13
CA PRO A 44 -5.95 -8.09 1.87
C PRO A 44 -6.16 -8.50 0.42
N ASP A 45 -5.26 -8.11 -0.49
CA ASP A 45 -5.25 -8.60 -1.86
C ASP A 45 -5.02 -10.12 -1.88
N GLN A 46 -5.98 -10.89 -2.38
CA GLN A 46 -5.82 -12.32 -2.71
C GLN A 46 -4.75 -12.61 -3.80
N LYS A 47 -3.94 -11.62 -4.16
CA LYS A 47 -2.86 -11.71 -5.13
C LYS A 47 -1.58 -12.08 -4.39
N LYS A 48 -0.96 -13.20 -4.77
CA LYS A 48 0.44 -13.51 -4.40
C LYS A 48 1.34 -12.44 -5.01
N ARG A 49 1.72 -11.42 -4.23
CA ARG A 49 2.72 -10.44 -4.63
C ARG A 49 4.12 -10.96 -4.30
N ALA A 50 5.09 -10.59 -5.13
CA ALA A 50 6.49 -10.82 -4.83
C ALA A 50 6.94 -9.91 -3.67
N TYR A 51 7.79 -10.44 -2.78
CA TYR A 51 8.39 -9.69 -1.68
C TYR A 51 9.09 -8.40 -2.16
N THR A 52 9.82 -8.49 -3.26
CA THR A 52 10.53 -7.36 -3.87
C THR A 52 9.61 -6.25 -4.36
N SER A 53 8.36 -6.59 -4.73
CA SER A 53 7.35 -5.60 -5.13
C SER A 53 6.91 -4.78 -3.92
N VAL A 54 6.55 -5.43 -2.81
CA VAL A 54 6.18 -4.74 -1.56
C VAL A 54 7.37 -3.94 -1.02
N LEU A 55 8.57 -4.51 -1.05
CA LEU A 55 9.80 -3.80 -0.66
C LEU A 55 10.01 -2.51 -1.47
N SER A 56 9.91 -2.59 -2.80
CA SER A 56 10.08 -1.43 -3.68
C SER A 56 9.04 -0.36 -3.36
N VAL A 57 7.79 -0.75 -3.10
CA VAL A 57 6.74 0.20 -2.73
C VAL A 57 6.99 0.84 -1.37
N MET A 58 7.37 0.06 -0.35
CA MET A 58 7.71 0.61 0.97
C MET A 58 8.91 1.56 0.90
N GLN A 59 9.93 1.25 0.10
CA GLN A 59 11.06 2.15 -0.14
C GLN A 59 10.63 3.45 -0.82
N VAL A 60 9.72 3.38 -1.80
CA VAL A 60 9.17 4.56 -2.45
C VAL A 60 8.34 5.39 -1.46
N MET A 61 7.53 4.75 -0.61
CA MET A 61 6.75 5.44 0.44
C MET A 61 7.64 6.14 1.47
N GLN A 62 8.73 5.49 1.89
CA GLN A 62 9.72 6.08 2.78
C GLN A 62 10.41 7.29 2.13
N LYS A 63 10.82 7.18 0.86
CA LYS A 63 11.37 8.32 0.09
C LYS A 63 10.36 9.47 -0.07
N LYS A 64 9.07 9.17 -0.09
CA LYS A 64 7.98 10.16 -0.14
C LYS A 64 7.67 10.77 1.23
N GLY A 65 8.23 10.26 2.33
CA GLY A 65 7.99 10.73 3.70
C GLY A 65 6.65 10.28 4.28
N PHE A 66 6.12 9.13 3.82
CA PHE A 66 4.91 8.52 4.38
C PHE A 66 5.19 7.56 5.54
N LEU A 67 6.45 7.11 5.69
CA LEU A 67 6.95 6.20 6.71
C LEU A 67 8.15 6.81 7.40
#